data_AF-A0A7C6QTF1-F1
#
_entry.id   AF-A0A7C6QTF1-F1
#
_cell.length_a   1.000
_cell.length_b   1.000
_cell.length_c   1.000
_cell.angle_alpha   90.00
_cell.angle_beta   90.00
_cell.angle_gamma   90.00
#
_symmetry.space_group_name_H-M   'P 1'
#
loop_
_entity.id
_entity.type
_entity.pdbx_description
1 polymer ?
#
loop_
_entity_poly.entity_id
_entity_poly.type
_entity_poly.pdbx_seq_one_letter_code
_entity_poly.pdbx_strand_id
1 'polypeptide(L)' 'MKLIIQEIIEKISSSFEKELEKLIREKRDISEFILATKKTLDDIGVTLVAEA' A
#
# COMPACT_ATOMS: atom_id res chain seq x y z
N MET A 1 3.32 19.43 -1.01
CA MET A 1 2.86 18.82 0.27
C MET A 1 1.40 18.39 0.26
N LYS A 2 0.40 19.27 0.07
CA LYS A 2 -1.03 18.86 0.16
C LYS A 2 -1.44 17.86 -0.95
N LEU A 3 -0.95 18.05 -2.17
CA LEU A 3 -1.17 17.13 -3.31
C LEU A 3 -0.48 15.78 -3.10
N ILE A 4 0.78 15.79 -2.66
CA ILE A 4 1.59 14.58 -2.36
C ILE A 4 0.89 13.69 -1.31
N ILE A 5 0.36 14.28 -0.24
CA ILE A 5 -0.35 13.52 0.80
C ILE A 5 -1.63 12.86 0.24
N GLN A 6 -2.37 13.55 -0.63
CA GLN A 6 -3.56 12.97 -1.27
C GLN A 6 -3.22 11.78 -2.17
N GLU A 7 -2.20 11.91 -3.02
CA GLU A 7 -1.74 10.83 -3.90
C GLU A 7 -1.26 9.61 -3.10
N ILE A 8 -0.60 9.84 -1.96
CA ILE A 8 -0.16 8.77 -1.07
C ILE A 8 -1.36 8.05 -0.43
N ILE A 9 -2.34 8.81 0.07
CA ILE A 9 -3.55 8.21 0.67
C ILE A 9 -4.30 7.37 -0.37
N GLU A 10 -4.41 7.86 -1.60
CA GLU A 10 -5.07 7.15 -2.69
C GLU A 10 -4.32 5.86 -3.07
N LYS A 11 -2.99 5.92 -3.14
CA LYS A 11 -2.14 4.75 -3.42
C LYS A 11 -2.19 3.70 -2.31
N ILE A 12 -2.20 4.12 -1.04
CA ILE A 12 -2.35 3.20 0.10
C ILE A 12 -3.72 2.55 0.06
N SER A 13 -4.79 3.35 -0.08
CA SER A 13 -6.17 2.85 -0.05
C SER A 13 -6.43 1.86 -1.16
N SER A 14 -6.07 2.21 -2.40
CA SER A 14 -6.26 1.33 -3.56
C SER A 14 -5.44 0.04 -3.48
N SER A 15 -4.19 0.11 -3.00
CA SER A 15 -3.37 -1.09 -2.78
C SER A 15 -3.93 -1.97 -1.67
N PHE A 16 -4.45 -1.38 -0.59
CA PHE A 16 -5.02 -2.12 0.53
C PHE A 16 -6.29 -2.86 0.12
N GLU A 17 -7.22 -2.18 -0.56
CA GLU A 17 -8.45 -2.80 -1.08
C GLU A 17 -8.15 -3.97 -2.01
N LYS A 18 -7.18 -3.80 -2.92
CA LYS A 18 -6.76 -4.85 -3.86
C LYS A 18 -6.18 -6.08 -3.17
N GLU A 19 -5.28 -5.88 -2.20
CA GLU A 19 -4.69 -7.02 -1.49
C GLU A 19 -5.70 -7.68 -0.55
N LEU A 20 -6.65 -6.92 0.01
CA LEU A 20 -7.74 -7.44 0.83
C LEU A 20 -8.70 -8.29 0.00
N GLU A 21 -9.01 -7.87 -1.23
CA GLU A 21 -9.80 -8.65 -2.17
C GLU A 21 -9.13 -9.99 -2.49
N LYS A 22 -7.81 -9.99 -2.75
CA LYS A 22 -7.04 -11.22 -2.96
C LYS A 22 -7.05 -12.13 -1.73
N LEU A 23 -6.86 -11.55 -0.54
CA LEU A 23 -6.90 -12.30 0.72
C LEU A 23 -8.21 -13.08 0.85
N ILE A 24 -9.34 -12.40 0.62
CA ILE A 24 -10.67 -12.98 0.81
C ILE A 24 -11.07 -13.91 -0.34
N ARG A 25 -10.87 -13.49 -1.60
CA ARG A 25 -11.32 -14.24 -2.79
C ARG A 25 -10.41 -15.42 -3.12
N GLU A 26 -9.10 -15.22 -3.02
CA GLU A 26 -8.11 -16.22 -3.41
C GLU A 26 -7.71 -17.12 -2.23
N LYS A 27 -8.29 -16.89 -1.03
CA LYS A 27 -7.89 -17.52 0.24
C LYS A 27 -6.38 -17.44 0.47
N ARG A 28 -5.80 -16.31 0.07
CA ARG A 28 -4.37 -16.04 0.18
C ARG A 28 -3.96 -16.08 1.64
N ASP A 29 -2.72 -16.44 1.92
CA ASP A 29 -2.23 -16.43 3.30
C ASP A 29 -2.18 -14.99 3.84
N ILE A 30 -2.56 -14.81 5.11
CA ILE A 30 -2.54 -13.49 5.77
C ILE A 30 -1.13 -12.90 5.84
N SER A 31 -0.10 -13.74 5.93
CA SER A 31 1.29 -13.31 5.89
C SER A 31 1.67 -12.72 4.52
N GLU A 32 1.17 -13.27 3.41
CA GLU A 32 1.37 -12.71 2.08
C GLU A 32 0.70 -11.35 1.93
N PHE A 33 -0.51 -11.18 2.48
CA PHE A 33 -1.19 -9.90 2.54
C PHE A 33 -0.37 -8.86 3.32
N ILE A 34 0.10 -9.21 4.52
CA ILE A 34 0.91 -8.31 5.36
C ILE A 34 2.21 -7.93 4.64
N LEU A 35 2.89 -8.89 4.00
CA LEU A 35 4.11 -8.64 3.24
C LEU A 35 3.88 -7.69 2.07
N ALA A 36 2.77 -7.88 1.33
CA ALA A 36 2.41 -7.01 0.22
C ALA A 36 2.09 -5.58 0.70
N THR A 37 1.30 -5.43 1.76
CA THR A 37 0.99 -4.13 2.35
C THR A 37 2.25 -3.42 2.86
N LYS A 38 3.13 -4.13 3.55
CA LYS A 38 4.42 -3.59 4.02
C LYS A 38 5.23 -3.03 2.85
N LYS A 39 5.36 -3.81 1.77
CA LYS A 39 6.13 -3.38 0.59
C LYS A 39 5.58 -2.10 -0.03
N THR A 40 4.25 -1.97 -0.17
CA THR A 40 3.63 -0.72 -0.65
C THR A 40 3.99 0.48 0.23
N LEU A 41 3.97 0.31 1.55
CA LEU A 41 4.33 1.38 2.49
C LEU A 41 5.83 1.72 2.43
N ASP A 42 6.71 0.72 2.28
CA ASP A 42 8.15 0.94 2.09
C ASP A 42 8.42 1.75 0.82
N ASP A 43 7.78 1.41 -0.30
CA ASP A 43 7.91 2.12 -1.58
C ASP A 43 7.45 3.59 -1.47
N ILE A 44 6.35 3.82 -0.75
CA ILE A 44 5.84 5.18 -0.47
C ILE A 44 6.81 5.95 0.42
N GLY A 45 7.37 5.30 1.44
CA GLY A 45 8.37 5.88 2.33
C GLY A 45 9.61 6.34 1.57
N VAL A 46 10.08 5.56 0.60
CA VAL A 46 11.20 5.95 -0.28
C VAL A 46 10.85 7.19 -1.10
N THR A 47 9.65 7.24 -1.70
CA THR A 47 9.20 8.42 -2.45
C THR A 47 9.13 9.66 -1.57
N LEU A 48 8.55 9.54 -0.37
CA LEU A 48 8.46 10.64 0.59
C LEU A 48 9.82 11.18 1.03
N VAL A 49 10.78 10.29 1.29
CA VAL A 49 12.14 10.67 1.69
C VAL A 49 12.89 11.33 0.53
N ALA A 50 12.64 10.92 -0.72
CA ALA A 50 13.27 11.54 -1.89
C ALA A 50 12.75 12.95 -2.19
N GLU A 51 11.53 13.28 -1.75
CA GLU A 51 10.92 14.60 -1.91
C GLU A 51 11.20 15.57 -0.73
N ALA A 52 11.82 15.08 0.35
CA ALA A 52 12.16 15.84 1.56
C ALA A 52 13.58 16.43 1.50
#